data_AF-A0A6C0KJ85-F1
#
_entry.id   AF-A0A6C0KJ85-F1
#
_cell.length_a   1.000
_cell.length_b   1.000
_cell.length_c   1.000
_cell.angle_alpha   90.00
_cell.angle_beta   90.00
_cell.angle_gamma   90.00
#
_symmetry.space_group_name_H-M   'P 1'
#
loop_
_entity.id
_entity.type
_entity.pdbx_description
1 polymer ?
#
loop_
_entity_poly.entity_id
_entity_poly.type
_entity_poly.pdbx_seq_one_letter_code
_entity_poly.pdbx_strand_id
1 'polypeptide(L)'
;MHGSKYANIGTVILYLEPVLNTYLGQYMNILTVSDMPTGPLRDLVSRIWSEKLSPFTVSSPFDVDDSCKLVVCRYPRSKPSMNHVDGFMMAKDIPAVLSYLQTHGYKIDTDLTKIIQRSGVSIGEGTRKMICLFSYTPMKI
;
A
#
# COMPACT_ATOMS: atom_id res chain seq x y z
N MET A 1 -3.39 -12.40 20.66
CA MET A 1 -2.40 -11.83 19.73
C MET A 1 -1.41 -12.92 19.32
N HIS A 2 -1.71 -13.70 18.28
CA HIS A 2 -0.76 -14.66 17.71
C HIS A 2 -0.02 -13.95 16.58
N GLY A 3 1.11 -13.33 16.90
CA GLY A 3 2.03 -12.82 15.88
C GLY A 3 2.62 -14.00 15.11
N SER A 4 2.41 -14.02 13.79
CA SER A 4 3.03 -14.99 12.89
C SER A 4 4.56 -14.99 13.08
N LYS A 5 5.15 -16.16 13.33
CA LYS A 5 6.61 -16.33 13.47
C LYS A 5 7.40 -16.01 12.19
N TYR A 6 6.70 -15.72 11.08
CA TYR A 6 7.27 -15.30 9.80
C TYR A 6 7.44 -13.78 9.68
N ALA A 7 7.02 -13.00 10.69
CA ALA A 7 7.17 -11.54 10.72
C ALA A 7 8.61 -11.12 11.09
N ASN A 8 9.60 -11.46 10.27
CA ASN A 8 10.92 -10.83 10.35
C ASN A 8 11.71 -10.90 9.04
N ILE A 9 11.08 -10.45 7.96
CA ILE A 9 11.79 -9.93 6.80
C ILE A 9 11.06 -8.62 6.52
N GLY A 10 11.76 -7.48 6.43
CA GLY A 10 11.17 -6.15 6.19
C GLY A 10 10.56 -5.99 4.80
N THR A 11 9.84 -7.02 4.35
CA THR A 11 9.10 -7.11 3.11
C THR A 11 7.76 -6.43 3.31
N VAL A 12 7.52 -5.43 2.49
CA VAL A 12 6.30 -4.65 2.43
C VAL A 12 5.64 -4.93 1.09
N ILE A 13 4.31 -4.99 1.08
CA ILE A 13 3.54 -5.18 -0.14
C ILE A 13 3.00 -3.84 -0.60
N LEU A 14 3.20 -3.50 -1.88
CA LEU A 14 2.58 -2.36 -2.52
C LEU A 14 1.25 -2.78 -3.16
N TYR A 15 0.18 -2.08 -2.83
CA TYR A 15 -1.16 -2.31 -3.36
C TYR A 15 -1.64 -1.11 -4.17
N LEU A 16 -2.56 -1.39 -5.09
CA LEU A 16 -3.47 -0.42 -5.68
C LEU A 16 -4.85 -0.64 -5.06
N GLU A 17 -5.32 0.37 -4.34
CA GLU A 17 -6.51 0.28 -3.51
C GLU A 17 -7.56 1.30 -3.95
N PRO A 18 -8.80 0.87 -4.23
CA PRO A 18 -9.89 1.80 -4.45
C PRO A 18 -10.29 2.47 -3.14
N VAL A 19 -10.41 3.79 -3.16
CA VAL A 19 -10.92 4.61 -2.05
C VAL A 19 -11.98 5.56 -2.56
N LEU A 20 -13.01 5.80 -1.75
CA LEU A 20 -14.02 6.82 -2.04
C LEU A 20 -13.43 8.18 -1.71
N ASN A 21 -13.27 9.04 -2.73
CA ASN A 21 -13.01 10.45 -2.49
C ASN A 21 -14.31 11.10 -2.00
N THR A 22 -14.42 11.35 -0.69
CA THR A 22 -15.61 11.94 -0.07
C THR A 22 -15.85 13.40 -0.49
N TYR A 23 -14.82 14.11 -0.95
CA TYR A 23 -14.95 15.48 -1.44
C TYR A 23 -15.53 15.54 -2.85
N LEU A 24 -15.08 14.65 -3.75
CA LEU A 24 -15.55 14.59 -5.14
C LEU A 24 -16.71 13.62 -5.37
N GLY A 25 -17.02 12.75 -4.39
CA GLY A 25 -18.03 11.70 -4.53
C GLY A 25 -17.65 10.61 -5.54
N GLN A 26 -16.37 10.41 -5.80
CA GLN A 26 -15.87 9.51 -6.85
C GLN A 26 -14.84 8.52 -6.31
N TYR A 27 -14.80 7.32 -6.89
CA TYR A 27 -13.78 6.34 -6.56
C TYR A 27 -12.45 6.68 -7.25
N MET A 28 -11.37 6.56 -6.50
CA MET A 28 -10.01 6.70 -7.01
C MET A 28 -9.15 5.53 -6.55
N ASN A 29 -8.20 5.13 -7.39
CA ASN A 29 -7.26 4.06 -7.07
C ASN A 29 -5.94 4.66 -6.61
N ILE A 30 -5.63 4.53 -5.33
CA ILE A 30 -4.40 5.04 -4.71
C ILE A 30 -3.42 3.91 -4.39
N LEU A 31 -2.15 4.26 -4.27
CA LEU A 31 -1.13 3.34 -3.83
C LEU A 31 -1.09 3.26 -2.31
N THR A 32 -1.15 2.04 -1.77
CA THR A 32 -1.08 1.75 -0.33
C THR A 32 -0.04 0.69 -0.02
N VAL A 33 0.40 0.60 1.23
CA VAL A 33 1.38 -0.38 1.69
C VAL A 33 0.84 -1.23 2.83
N SER A 34 1.27 -2.49 2.92
CA SER A 34 0.85 -3.39 4.02
C SER A 34 1.29 -2.91 5.39
N ASP A 35 2.51 -2.36 5.47
CA ASP A 35 3.18 -1.98 6.71
C ASP A 35 4.01 -0.72 6.49
N MET A 36 4.36 -0.03 7.58
CA MET A 36 5.20 1.16 7.51
C MET A 36 6.60 0.74 7.02
N PRO A 37 7.05 1.18 5.83
CA PRO A 37 8.32 0.76 5.28
C PRO A 37 9.48 1.35 6.09
N THR A 38 10.61 0.66 6.06
CA THR A 38 11.90 1.21 6.46
C THR A 38 12.57 1.89 5.25
N GLY A 39 13.59 2.72 5.51
CA GLY A 39 14.32 3.44 4.45
C GLY A 39 13.62 4.71 3.94
N PRO A 40 14.09 5.27 2.81
CA PRO A 40 13.63 6.56 2.26
C PRO A 40 12.12 6.67 2.00
N LEU A 41 11.47 5.57 1.61
CA LEU A 41 10.02 5.53 1.35
C LEU A 41 9.19 5.85 2.59
N ARG A 42 9.72 5.67 3.80
CA ARG A 42 9.02 5.98 5.05
C ARG A 42 8.53 7.44 5.08
N ASP A 43 9.32 8.36 4.57
CA ASP A 43 8.98 9.79 4.53
C ASP A 43 7.90 10.11 3.49
N LEU A 44 7.60 9.17 2.58
CA LEU A 44 6.54 9.27 1.58
C LEU A 44 5.28 8.47 1.97
N VAL A 45 5.24 7.85 3.15
CA VAL A 45 4.08 7.08 3.59
C VAL A 45 3.38 7.77 4.76
N SER A 46 2.08 8.01 4.60
CA SER A 46 1.24 8.62 5.63
C SER A 46 0.05 7.73 5.95
N ARG A 47 -0.46 7.85 7.18
CA ARG A 47 -1.72 7.23 7.58
C ARG A 47 -2.88 8.14 7.22
N ILE A 48 -3.89 7.61 6.55
CA ILE A 48 -5.19 8.28 6.37
C ILE A 48 -6.29 7.44 6.99
N TRP A 49 -7.36 8.12 7.37
CA TRP A 49 -8.62 7.46 7.65
C TRP A 49 -9.47 7.43 6.37
N SER A 50 -10.05 6.29 6.05
CA SER A 50 -10.93 6.10 4.90
C SER A 50 -12.19 5.36 5.34
N GLU A 51 -13.33 5.84 4.86
CA GLU A 51 -14.61 5.16 5.04
C GLU A 51 -14.66 3.85 4.24
N LYS A 52 -15.56 2.96 4.67
CA LYS A 52 -15.90 1.74 3.92
C LYS A 52 -16.51 2.12 2.58
N LEU A 53 -16.11 1.40 1.53
CA LEU A 53 -16.62 1.62 0.18
C LEU A 53 -18.08 1.20 0.03
N SER A 54 -18.57 0.28 0.86
CA SER A 54 -19.96 -0.16 0.83
C SER A 54 -20.44 -0.63 2.19
N PRO A 55 -21.67 -0.28 2.61
CA PRO A 55 -22.31 -0.80 3.82
C PRO A 55 -22.62 -2.30 3.72
N PHE A 56 -22.60 -2.87 2.51
CA PHE A 56 -22.83 -4.29 2.25
C PHE A 56 -21.54 -5.11 2.21
N THR A 57 -20.39 -4.48 2.41
CA THR A 57 -19.14 -5.23 2.59
C THR A 57 -19.22 -5.87 3.96
N VAL A 58 -19.65 -7.14 4.00
CA VAL A 58 -19.69 -7.93 5.23
C VAL A 58 -18.24 -8.20 5.61
N SER A 59 -17.69 -7.37 6.49
CA SER A 59 -16.45 -7.67 7.19
C SER A 59 -16.67 -8.98 7.91
N SER A 60 -15.95 -10.02 7.50
CA SER A 60 -15.89 -11.30 8.21
C SER A 60 -15.59 -11.03 9.69
N PRO A 61 -16.04 -11.87 10.64
CA PRO A 61 -15.61 -11.75 12.04
C PRO A 61 -14.09 -11.79 12.24
N PHE A 62 -13.35 -12.20 11.19
CA PHE A 62 -11.90 -12.24 11.13
C PHE A 62 -11.27 -11.04 10.40
N ASP A 63 -12.06 -10.22 9.70
CA ASP A 63 -11.60 -9.03 9.01
C ASP A 63 -11.51 -7.89 10.04
N VAL A 64 -10.29 -7.45 10.32
CA VAL A 64 -10.09 -6.27 11.15
C VAL A 64 -10.51 -5.08 10.31
N ASP A 65 -11.53 -4.35 10.75
CA ASP A 65 -12.03 -3.16 10.07
C ASP A 65 -10.97 -2.04 10.09
N ASP A 66 -9.96 -2.14 9.21
CA ASP A 66 -8.83 -1.22 9.20
C ASP A 66 -9.19 0.01 8.36
N SER A 67 -10.01 0.86 8.99
CA SER A 67 -10.31 2.21 8.48
C SER A 67 -9.05 3.08 8.35
N CYS A 68 -7.91 2.66 8.91
CA CYS A 68 -6.62 3.31 8.79
C CYS A 68 -5.79 2.70 7.66
N LYS A 69 -5.44 3.50 6.66
CA LYS A 69 -4.67 3.04 5.49
C LYS A 69 -3.32 3.72 5.44
N LEU A 70 -2.27 2.97 5.14
CA LEU A 70 -0.94 3.51 4.87
C LEU A 70 -0.83 3.84 3.38
N VAL A 71 -0.87 5.12 3.04
CA VAL A 71 -0.89 5.60 1.65
C VAL A 71 0.46 6.13 1.23
N VAL A 72 0.79 5.93 -0.05
CA VAL A 72 1.97 6.52 -0.67
C VAL A 72 1.62 7.93 -1.15
N CYS A 73 2.34 8.90 -0.61
CA CYS A 73 2.18 10.32 -0.88
C CYS A 73 3.09 10.75 -2.04
N ARG A 74 2.63 11.73 -2.81
CA ARG A 74 3.45 12.34 -3.87
C ARG A 74 4.63 13.13 -3.33
N TYR A 75 4.44 13.78 -2.18
CA TYR A 75 5.41 14.69 -1.58
C TYR A 75 5.85 14.18 -0.20
N PRO A 76 7.15 14.26 0.14
CA PRO A 76 7.66 13.85 1.43
C PRO A 76 6.99 14.61 2.59
N ARG A 77 6.69 13.90 3.68
CA ARG A 77 6.11 14.44 4.92
C ARG A 77 4.79 15.19 4.73
N SER A 78 4.12 14.96 3.60
CA SER A 78 2.81 15.50 3.32
C SER A 78 1.72 14.63 3.93
N LYS A 79 0.65 15.27 4.41
CA LYS A 79 -0.59 14.60 4.79
C LYS A 79 -1.57 14.77 3.63
N PRO A 80 -1.72 13.76 2.76
CA PRO A 80 -2.62 13.87 1.64
C PRO A 80 -4.05 13.92 2.19
N SER A 81 -4.90 14.67 1.51
CA SER A 81 -6.28 14.94 1.92
C SER A 81 -7.20 14.78 0.72
N MET A 82 -8.44 14.36 0.96
CA MET A 82 -9.41 14.07 -0.10
C MET A 82 -9.74 15.28 -0.98
N ASN A 83 -9.60 16.49 -0.45
CA ASN A 83 -9.74 17.74 -1.19
C ASN A 83 -8.53 18.10 -2.08
N HIS A 84 -7.41 17.39 -1.94
CA HIS A 84 -6.18 17.61 -2.70
C HIS A 84 -5.66 16.28 -3.24
N VAL A 85 -6.31 15.81 -4.30
CA VAL A 85 -6.07 14.50 -4.94
C VAL A 85 -4.62 14.34 -5.40
N ASP A 86 -3.98 15.43 -5.83
CA ASP A 86 -2.58 15.41 -6.28
C ASP A 86 -1.58 15.03 -5.18
N GLY A 87 -1.99 15.07 -3.91
CA GLY A 87 -1.18 14.60 -2.80
C GLY A 87 -0.98 13.08 -2.77
N PHE A 88 -1.85 12.31 -3.43
CA PHE A 88 -1.77 10.85 -3.49
C PHE A 88 -1.00 10.38 -4.72
N MET A 89 -0.28 9.26 -4.59
CA MET A 89 0.15 8.49 -5.75
C MET A 89 -0.97 7.55 -6.21
N MET A 90 -1.23 7.54 -7.50
CA MET A 90 -2.31 6.79 -8.15
C MET A 90 -1.76 5.73 -9.11
N ALA A 91 -2.66 4.97 -9.76
CA ALA A 91 -2.30 3.95 -10.74
C ALA A 91 -1.31 4.44 -11.83
N LYS A 92 -1.46 5.68 -12.31
CA LYS A 92 -0.56 6.28 -13.31
C LYS A 92 0.88 6.47 -12.82
N ASP A 93 1.08 6.54 -11.50
CA ASP A 93 2.37 6.82 -10.88
C ASP A 93 3.14 5.53 -10.53
N ILE A 94 2.54 4.34 -10.78
CA ILE A 94 3.19 3.04 -10.52
C ILE A 94 4.60 2.95 -11.12
N PRO A 95 4.85 3.31 -12.40
CA PRO A 95 6.20 3.23 -12.96
C PRO A 95 7.21 4.09 -12.21
N ALA A 96 6.81 5.30 -11.78
CA ALA A 96 7.67 6.21 -11.03
C ALA A 96 7.97 5.67 -9.63
N VAL A 97 6.98 5.07 -8.94
CA VAL A 97 7.18 4.42 -7.64
C VAL A 97 8.12 3.22 -7.75
N LEU A 98 7.95 2.35 -8.75
CA LEU A 98 8.85 1.21 -8.96
C LEU A 98 10.28 1.66 -9.24
N SER A 99 10.46 2.69 -10.06
CA SER A 99 11.77 3.29 -10.33
C SER A 99 12.38 3.91 -9.06
N TYR A 100 11.58 4.61 -8.25
CA TYR A 100 12.03 5.16 -6.97
C TYR A 100 12.53 4.07 -6.02
N LEU A 101 11.78 2.97 -5.87
CA LEU A 101 12.19 1.83 -5.06
C LEU A 101 13.57 1.30 -5.49
N GLN A 102 13.76 1.03 -6.78
CA GLN A 102 15.02 0.50 -7.30
C GLN A 102 16.21 1.45 -7.08
N THR A 103 16.00 2.74 -7.33
CA THR A 103 17.06 3.75 -7.21
C THR A 103 17.44 4.08 -5.77
N HIS A 104 16.56 3.81 -4.80
CA HIS A 104 16.76 4.10 -3.38
C HIS A 104 17.08 2.86 -2.53
N GLY A 105 17.58 1.80 -3.17
CA GLY A 105 18.12 0.62 -2.48
C GLY A 105 17.08 -0.40 -2.01
N TYR A 106 15.84 -0.30 -2.50
CA TYR A 106 14.84 -1.34 -2.27
C TYR A 106 15.05 -2.50 -3.26
N LYS A 107 14.82 -3.73 -2.77
CA LYS A 107 14.78 -4.92 -3.60
C LYS A 107 13.33 -5.30 -3.86
N ILE A 108 12.93 -5.27 -5.14
CA ILE A 108 11.61 -5.71 -5.59
C ILE A 108 11.67 -7.21 -5.86
N ASP A 109 10.80 -7.99 -5.21
CA ASP A 109 10.72 -9.45 -5.41
C ASP A 109 9.75 -9.77 -6.55
N THR A 110 10.28 -9.90 -7.76
CA THR A 110 9.46 -10.18 -8.94
C THR A 110 8.97 -11.63 -9.00
N ASP A 111 9.71 -12.57 -8.42
CA ASP A 111 9.39 -14.00 -8.56
C ASP A 111 8.25 -14.39 -7.64
N LEU A 112 8.29 -13.95 -6.38
CA LEU A 112 7.14 -14.06 -5.47
C LEU A 112 5.94 -13.28 -6.00
N THR A 113 6.15 -12.08 -6.53
CA THR A 113 5.07 -11.28 -7.15
C THR A 113 4.38 -12.06 -8.28
N LYS A 114 5.15 -12.68 -9.18
CA LYS A 114 4.58 -13.50 -10.28
C LYS A 114 3.84 -14.73 -9.75
N ILE A 115 4.38 -15.41 -8.74
CA ILE A 115 3.73 -16.59 -8.15
C ILE A 115 2.36 -16.21 -7.57
N ILE A 116 2.31 -15.11 -6.81
CA ILE A 116 1.07 -14.63 -6.18
C ILE A 116 0.06 -14.18 -7.22
N GLN A 117 0.48 -13.41 -8.23
CA GLN A 117 -0.42 -12.96 -9.30
C GLN A 117 -0.98 -14.13 -10.11
N ARG A 118 -0.21 -15.21 -10.29
CA ARG A 118 -0.63 -16.41 -11.03
C ARG A 118 -1.51 -17.34 -10.21
N SER A 119 -1.33 -17.41 -8.90
CA SER A 119 -2.07 -18.33 -8.04
C SER A 119 -3.55 -17.96 -7.90
N GLY A 120 -3.95 -16.77 -8.35
CA GLY A 120 -5.31 -16.26 -8.17
C GLY A 120 -5.64 -15.97 -6.69
N VAL A 121 -4.64 -16.05 -5.81
CA VAL A 121 -4.78 -15.68 -4.40
C VAL A 121 -4.81 -14.17 -4.33
N SER A 122 -5.99 -13.62 -4.03
CA SER A 122 -6.16 -12.21 -3.68
C SER A 122 -5.44 -11.93 -2.36
N ILE A 123 -4.18 -11.50 -2.44
CA ILE A 123 -3.46 -11.01 -1.26
C ILE A 123 -3.89 -9.57 -1.05
N GLY A 124 -4.72 -9.36 -0.04
CA GLY A 124 -5.35 -8.09 0.30
C GLY A 124 -6.81 -8.29 0.69
N GLU A 125 -7.27 -7.58 1.72
CA GLU A 125 -8.69 -7.57 2.07
C GLU A 125 -9.50 -6.86 0.97
N GLY A 126 -10.54 -7.53 0.46
CA GLY A 126 -11.49 -6.95 -0.50
C GLY A 126 -10.91 -6.69 -1.90
N THR A 127 -11.00 -5.44 -2.36
CA THR A 127 -10.79 -5.00 -3.76
C THR A 127 -9.36 -4.50 -4.04
N ARG A 128 -8.44 -4.64 -3.10
CA ARG A 128 -7.03 -4.24 -3.24
C ARG A 128 -6.32 -5.15 -4.23
N LYS A 129 -5.56 -4.57 -5.16
CA LYS A 129 -4.73 -5.31 -6.12
C LYS A 129 -3.26 -5.19 -5.75
N MET A 130 -2.59 -6.33 -5.57
CA MET A 130 -1.15 -6.33 -5.31
C MET A 130 -0.36 -5.91 -6.56
N ILE A 131 0.56 -4.95 -6.38
CA ILE A 131 1.49 -4.49 -7.42
C ILE A 131 2.82 -5.25 -7.31
N CYS A 132 3.46 -5.22 -6.15
CA CYS A 132 4.74 -5.93 -5.93
C CYS A 132 5.04 -6.12 -4.43
N LEU A 133 5.90 -7.09 -4.11
CA LEU A 133 6.61 -7.11 -2.84
C LEU A 133 7.94 -6.40 -2.98
N PHE A 134 8.33 -5.66 -1.95
CA PHE A 134 9.64 -5.03 -1.87
C PHE A 134 10.19 -5.09 -0.46
N SER A 135 11.51 -5.07 -0.31
CA SER A 135 12.17 -5.02 0.99
C SER A 135 13.32 -4.02 0.98
N TYR A 136 13.64 -3.49 2.16
CA TYR A 136 14.78 -2.60 2.35
C TYR A 136 15.78 -3.23 3.31
N THR A 137 17.02 -3.38 2.87
CA THR A 137 18.12 -3.83 3.72
C THR A 137 19.09 -2.66 3.89
N PRO A 138 19.16 -2.01 5.07
CA PRO A 138 20.20 -1.02 5.31
C PRO A 138 21.56 -1.71 5.21
N MET A 139 22.48 -1.16 4.42
CA MET A 139 23.87 -1.63 4.42
C MET A 139 24.42 -1.47 5.84
N LYS A 140 24.89 -2.57 6.43
CA LYS A 140 25.69 -2.51 7.64
C LYS A 140 27.07 -1.95 7.24
N ILE A 141 27.41 -0.79 7.79
CA ILE A 141 28.76 -0.21 7.74
C ILE A 141 29.62 -0.95 8.76
#